data_AF-A0A4R4GJB6-F1
#
_entry.id   AF-A0A4R4GJB6-F1
#
_cell.length_a   1.000
_cell.length_b   1.000
_cell.length_c   1.000
_cell.angle_alpha   90.00
_cell.angle_beta   90.00
_cell.angle_gamma   90.00
#
_symmetry.space_group_name_H-M   'P 1'
#
loop_
_entity.id
_entity.type
_entity.pdbx_description
1 polymer ?
#
loop_
_entity_poly.entity_id
_entity_poly.type
_entity_poly.pdbx_seq_one_letter_code
_entity_poly.pdbx_strand_id
1 'polypeptide(L)'
;MDECGEKNTISLSWGRREIRISGEGGTLYVNGVPHDMTMMLETIRGAGARPERISPARWISLLRGRPTVLPGCESPLVMVRVPSGYTVRCLFPAGEKGHSFQAEMQ
;
A
#
# COMPACT_ATOMS: atom_id res chain seq x y z
N MET A 1 31.35 -10.16 -1.59
CA MET A 1 30.82 -8.79 -1.64
C MET A 1 29.36 -8.90 -1.99
N ASP A 2 28.49 -8.87 -1.00
CA ASP A 2 27.04 -8.67 -1.18
C ASP A 2 26.69 -7.34 -0.53
N GLU A 3 27.23 -6.28 -1.13
CA GLU A 3 26.91 -4.91 -0.78
C GLU A 3 25.53 -4.58 -1.33
N CYS A 4 24.48 -4.88 -0.58
CA CYS A 4 23.19 -4.23 -0.77
C CYS A 4 22.43 -4.15 0.56
N GLY A 5 23.05 -3.52 1.55
CA GLY A 5 22.33 -2.84 2.63
C GLY A 5 21.67 -1.56 2.11
N GLU A 6 20.97 -1.64 0.97
CA GLU A 6 20.23 -0.52 0.41
C GLU A 6 19.10 -0.20 1.40
N LYS A 7 19.13 0.99 1.99
CA LYS A 7 17.96 1.60 2.61
C LYS A 7 16.87 1.59 1.54
N ASN A 8 16.00 0.59 1.57
CA ASN A 8 15.00 0.30 0.54
C ASN A 8 14.00 1.47 0.51
N THR A 9 14.41 2.52 -0.22
CA THR A 9 13.76 3.81 -0.25
C THR A 9 13.00 3.85 -1.56
N ILE A 10 11.69 3.65 -1.49
CA ILE A 10 10.84 3.66 -2.68
C ILE A 10 10.35 5.08 -2.86
N SER A 11 10.68 5.72 -3.98
CA SER A 11 10.11 7.00 -4.39
C SER A 11 9.52 6.85 -5.79
N LEU A 12 8.19 6.94 -5.89
CA LEU A 12 7.48 6.74 -7.15
C LEU A 12 6.39 7.79 -7.28
N SER A 13 6.23 8.35 -8.47
CA SER A 13 5.17 9.31 -8.75
C SER A 13 4.31 8.87 -9.93
N TRP A 14 3.03 9.20 -9.84
CA TRP A 14 2.07 9.04 -10.91
C TRP A 14 1.05 10.18 -10.90
N GLY A 15 1.10 11.02 -11.94
CA GLY A 15 0.23 12.19 -12.04
C GLY A 15 0.44 13.13 -10.86
N ARG A 16 -0.62 13.34 -10.06
CA ARG A 16 -0.58 14.21 -8.87
C ARG A 16 -0.36 13.43 -7.57
N ARG A 17 0.06 12.17 -7.65
CA ARG A 17 0.32 11.31 -6.49
C ARG A 17 1.78 10.91 -6.47
N GLU A 18 2.41 10.99 -5.31
CA GLU A 18 3.78 10.51 -5.10
C GLU A 18 3.82 9.69 -3.81
N ILE A 19 4.50 8.56 -3.84
CA ILE A 19 4.76 7.72 -2.67
C ILE A 19 6.24 7.79 -2.34
N ARG A 20 6.55 7.97 -1.06
CA ARG A 20 7.89 7.84 -0.49
C ARG A 20 7.83 6.85 0.66
N ILE A 21 8.52 5.73 0.57
CA ILE A 21 8.65 4.74 1.65
C ILE A 21 10.11 4.68 2.02
N SER A 22 10.40 4.73 3.32
CA SER A 22 11.74 4.62 3.87
C SER A 22 11.68 3.76 5.14
N GLY A 23 12.30 2.58 5.11
CA GLY A 23 12.25 1.65 6.23
C GLY A 23 10.82 1.18 6.51
N GLU A 24 10.32 1.44 7.72
CA GLU A 24 8.99 0.95 8.14
C GLU A 24 7.83 1.90 7.77
N GLY A 25 8.11 3.18 7.53
CA GLY A 25 7.12 4.22 7.29
C GLY A 25 7.10 4.73 5.85
N GLY A 26 6.08 5.52 5.53
CA GLY A 26 5.98 6.18 4.24
C GLY A 26 4.97 7.32 4.22
N THR A 27 5.12 8.18 3.21
CA THR A 27 4.30 9.35 2.97
C THR A 27 3.75 9.32 1.55
N LEU A 28 2.45 9.55 1.41
CA LEU A 28 1.79 9.76 0.13
C LEU A 28 1.54 11.25 -0.04
N TYR A 29 2.08 11.85 -1.08
CA TYR A 29 1.71 13.20 -1.49
C TYR A 29 0.58 13.14 -2.50
N VAL A 30 -0.51 13.86 -2.27
CA VAL A 30 -1.62 13.99 -3.24
C VAL A 30 -1.86 15.47 -3.50
N ASN A 31 -1.64 15.92 -4.74
CA ASN A 31 -1.55 17.34 -5.09
C ASN A 31 -0.55 18.11 -4.21
N GLY A 32 0.56 17.46 -3.82
CA GLY A 32 1.57 18.05 -2.91
C GLY A 32 1.20 18.01 -1.42
N VAL A 33 0.00 17.58 -1.04
CA VAL A 33 -0.40 17.44 0.36
C VAL A 33 0.09 16.10 0.91
N PRO A 34 0.93 16.08 1.97
CA PRO A 34 1.41 14.84 2.57
C PRO A 34 0.30 14.12 3.36
N HIS A 35 0.25 12.80 3.22
CA HIS A 35 -0.59 11.91 3.99
C HIS A 35 0.27 10.80 4.56
N ASP A 36 0.11 10.51 5.85
CA ASP A 36 0.73 9.36 6.49
C ASP A 36 0.24 8.06 5.83
N MET A 37 1.18 7.16 5.54
CA MET A 37 0.87 5.84 4.96
C MET A 37 1.15 4.70 5.93
N THR A 38 1.46 4.97 7.19
CA THR A 38 1.84 3.93 8.16
C THR A 38 0.75 2.86 8.21
N MET A 39 -0.52 3.27 8.37
CA MET A 39 -1.66 2.36 8.35
C MET A 39 -1.80 1.57 7.04
N MET A 40 -1.53 2.20 5.89
CA MET A 40 -1.59 1.53 4.60
C MET A 40 -0.51 0.44 4.48
N LEU A 41 0.71 0.74 4.92
CA LEU A 41 1.84 -0.19 4.90
C LEU A 41 1.62 -1.34 5.89
N GLU A 42 1.09 -1.06 7.08
CA GLU A 42 0.68 -2.07 8.05
C GLU A 42 -0.40 -2.99 7.48
N THR A 43 -1.39 -2.44 6.77
CA THR A 43 -2.44 -3.25 6.13
C THR A 43 -1.87 -4.14 5.02
N ILE A 44 -0.93 -3.63 4.21
CA ILE A 44 -0.23 -4.42 3.18
C ILE A 44 0.57 -5.56 3.83
N ARG A 45 1.28 -5.29 4.93
CA ARG A 45 2.02 -6.29 5.71
C ARG A 45 1.10 -7.34 6.33
N GLY A 46 -0.02 -6.91 6.92
CA GLY A 46 -1.05 -7.79 7.48
C GLY A 46 -1.72 -8.66 6.43
N ALA A 47 -1.81 -8.19 5.19
CA ALA A 47 -2.28 -8.98 4.04
C ALA A 47 -1.22 -9.96 3.47
N GLY A 48 -0.02 -10.02 4.07
CA GLY A 48 1.06 -10.93 3.68
C GLY A 48 2.04 -10.38 2.62
N ALA A 49 1.84 -9.14 2.16
CA ALA A 49 2.76 -8.50 1.21
C ALA A 49 3.84 -7.69 1.92
N ARG A 50 5.02 -7.62 1.30
CA ARG A 50 6.13 -6.82 1.78
C ARG A 50 6.28 -5.56 0.92
N PRO A 51 6.00 -4.35 1.43
CA PRO A 51 6.07 -3.11 0.67
C PRO A 51 7.37 -2.94 -0.14
N GLU A 52 8.49 -3.33 0.44
CA GLU A 52 9.84 -3.30 -0.12
C GLU A 52 10.08 -4.31 -1.27
N ARG A 53 9.22 -5.34 -1.40
CA ARG A 53 9.27 -6.32 -2.50
C ARG A 53 8.24 -6.03 -3.60
N ILE A 54 7.43 -4.99 -3.45
CA ILE A 54 6.44 -4.61 -4.46
C ILE A 54 7.16 -3.90 -5.60
N SER A 55 7.03 -4.47 -6.80
CA SER A 55 7.55 -3.87 -8.03
C SER A 55 6.97 -2.47 -8.29
N PRO A 56 7.74 -1.53 -8.87
CA PRO A 56 7.27 -0.18 -9.20
C PRO A 56 5.94 -0.13 -9.98
N ALA A 57 5.74 -1.04 -10.94
CA ALA A 57 4.51 -1.11 -11.73
C ALA A 57 3.25 -1.41 -10.89
N ARG A 58 3.39 -2.23 -9.84
CA ARG A 58 2.30 -2.55 -8.90
C ARG A 58 2.01 -1.37 -7.98
N TRP A 59 3.04 -0.66 -7.51
CA TRP A 59 2.87 0.59 -6.78
C TRP A 59 2.10 1.63 -7.61
N ILE A 60 2.50 1.83 -8.87
CA ILE A 60 1.81 2.74 -9.78
C ILE A 60 0.35 2.29 -10.00
N SER A 61 0.09 0.98 -10.09
CA SER A 61 -1.27 0.44 -10.22
C SER A 61 -2.14 0.76 -9.00
N LEU A 62 -1.59 0.62 -7.78
CA LEU A 62 -2.26 1.04 -6.55
C LEU A 62 -2.51 2.55 -6.51
N LEU A 63 -1.53 3.38 -6.89
CA LEU A 63 -1.70 4.83 -6.96
C LEU A 63 -2.79 5.25 -7.94
N ARG A 64 -3.01 4.46 -8.99
CA ARG A 64 -4.11 4.64 -9.96
C ARG A 64 -5.47 4.19 -9.41
N GLY A 65 -5.53 3.61 -8.22
CA GLY A 65 -6.74 3.01 -7.66
C GLY A 65 -7.17 1.74 -8.40
N ARG A 66 -6.24 1.06 -9.09
CA ARG A 66 -6.55 -0.19 -9.78
C ARG A 66 -6.42 -1.38 -8.82
N PRO A 67 -7.34 -2.36 -8.88
CA PRO A 67 -7.14 -3.65 -8.22
C PRO A 67 -5.79 -4.25 -8.59
N THR A 68 -4.94 -4.50 -7.60
CA THR A 68 -3.56 -4.94 -7.82
C THR A 68 -3.25 -6.12 -6.90
N VAL A 69 -2.90 -7.27 -7.47
CA VAL A 69 -2.40 -8.42 -6.69
C VAL A 69 -0.94 -8.18 -6.32
N LEU A 70 -0.70 -8.05 -5.02
CA LEU A 70 0.64 -7.87 -4.47
C LEU A 70 1.31 -9.22 -4.22
N PRO A 71 2.64 -9.31 -4.31
CA PRO A 71 3.35 -10.55 -3.99
C PRO A 71 3.08 -10.95 -2.53
N GLY A 72 2.58 -12.16 -2.32
CA GLY A 72 2.18 -12.67 -0.99
C GLY A 72 0.70 -12.47 -0.65
N CYS A 73 -0.05 -11.72 -1.45
CA CYS A 73 -1.49 -11.58 -1.30
C CYS A 73 -2.24 -12.50 -2.28
N GLU A 74 -3.25 -13.22 -1.80
CA GLU A 74 -4.14 -14.04 -2.63
C GLU A 74 -5.23 -13.20 -3.31
N SER A 75 -5.67 -12.12 -2.65
CA SER A 75 -6.68 -11.20 -3.16
C SER A 75 -6.08 -9.89 -3.66
N PRO A 76 -6.65 -9.27 -4.71
CA PRO A 76 -6.22 -7.96 -5.16
C PRO A 76 -6.54 -6.88 -4.12
N LEU A 77 -5.59 -5.96 -3.94
CA LEU A 77 -5.72 -4.79 -3.09
C LEU A 77 -6.04 -3.55 -3.92
N VAL A 78 -6.85 -2.65 -3.37
CA VAL A 78 -7.14 -1.35 -3.96
C VAL A 78 -6.90 -0.25 -2.93
N MET A 79 -6.26 0.84 -3.37
CA MET A 79 -6.08 2.03 -2.55
C MET A 79 -7.41 2.79 -2.42
N VAL A 80 -7.79 3.11 -1.19
CA VAL A 80 -9.02 3.83 -0.87
C VAL A 80 -8.73 5.04 0.00
N ARG A 81 -9.55 6.08 -0.15
CA ARG A 81 -9.53 7.25 0.73
C ARG A 81 -10.42 6.99 1.94
N VAL A 82 -9.93 7.32 3.12
CA VAL A 82 -10.64 7.27 4.41
C VAL A 82 -10.52 8.64 5.11
N PRO A 83 -11.31 8.93 6.14
CA PRO A 83 -11.22 10.23 6.84
C PRO A 83 -9.81 10.55 7.36
N SER A 84 -9.08 9.53 7.83
CA SER A 84 -7.70 9.65 8.33
C SER A 84 -6.63 9.73 7.24
N GLY A 85 -6.97 9.60 5.95
CA GLY A 85 -6.01 9.63 4.85
C GLY A 85 -6.28 8.57 3.79
N TYR A 86 -5.31 7.70 3.55
CA TYR A 86 -5.40 6.63 2.55
C TYR A 86 -4.98 5.29 3.15
N THR A 87 -5.67 4.22 2.74
CA THR A 87 -5.35 2.83 3.10
C THR A 87 -5.59 1.91 1.89
N VAL A 88 -5.36 0.61 2.05
CA VAL A 88 -5.74 -0.41 1.08
C VAL A 88 -6.87 -1.30 1.60
N ARG A 89 -7.66 -1.85 0.68
CA ARG A 89 -8.68 -2.86 1.00
C ARG A 89 -8.55 -4.06 0.06
N CYS A 90 -8.71 -5.26 0.60
CA CYS A 90 -8.84 -6.48 -0.19
C CYS A 90 -10.19 -6.46 -0.91
N LEU A 91 -10.16 -6.77 -2.21
CA LEU A 91 -11.36 -7.07 -2.97
C LEU A 91 -11.53 -8.59 -2.96
N PHE A 92 -12.42 -9.07 -2.09
CA PHE A 92 -12.87 -10.45 -2.17
C PHE A 92 -13.90 -10.56 -3.31
N PRO A 93 -13.87 -11.64 -4.13
CA PRO A 93 -14.94 -11.90 -5.07
C PRO A 93 -16.27 -11.97 -4.30
N ALA A 94 -17.31 -11.34 -4.85
CA ALA A 94 -18.64 -11.30 -4.26
C ALA A 94 -19.20 -12.73 -4.13
N GLY A 95 -18.95 -13.37 -2.99
CA GLY A 95 -19.28 -14.78 -2.76
C GLY A 95 -18.58 -15.38 -1.54
N GLU A 96 -17.40 -14.87 -1.17
CA GLU A 96 -16.74 -15.28 0.07
C GLU A 96 -17.00 -14.22 1.14
N LYS A 97 -17.56 -14.67 2.28
CA LYS A 97 -17.82 -13.82 3.45
C LYS A 97 -16.50 -13.17 3.85
N GLY A 98 -16.35 -11.88 3.50
CA GLY A 98 -15.18 -11.10 3.84
C GLY A 98 -14.95 -11.15 5.33
N HIS A 99 -13.78 -11.64 5.72
CA HIS A 99 -13.24 -11.32 7.03
C HIS A 99 -12.89 -9.83 6.97
N SER A 100 -13.88 -9.02 7.31
CA SER A 100 -13.70 -7.60 7.55
C SER A 100 -12.60 -7.47 8.60
N PHE A 101 -11.42 -7.04 8.20
CA PHE A 101 -10.51 -6.35 9.12
C PHE A 101 -11.14 -4.99 9.45
N GLN A 102 -12.24 -5.02 10.20
CA GLN A 102 -12.59 -3.93 11.09
C GLN A 102 -11.67 -4.11 12.28
N ALA A 103 -10.56 -3.36 12.30
CA ALA A 103 -9.91 -3.04 13.55
C ALA A 103 -10.93 -2.22 14.36
N GLU A 104 -11.66 -2.92 15.23
CA GLU A 104 -12.46 -2.33 16.29
C GLU A 104 -11.45 -1.64 17.23
N MET A 105 -11.34 -0.31 17.16
CA MET A 105 -10.73 0.46 18.23
C MET A 105 -11.74 0.49 19.36
N GLN A 106 -11.42 -0.20 20.45
CA GLN A 106 -12.11 -0.15 21.73
C GLN A 106 -11.47 0.90 22.64
#